data_AF-A0A3L6PK79-F1
#
_entry.id   AF-A0A3L6PK79-F1
#
_cell.length_a   1.000
_cell.length_b   1.000
_cell.length_c   1.000
_cell.angle_alpha   90.00
_cell.angle_beta   90.00
_cell.angle_gamma   90.00
#
_symmetry.space_group_name_H-M   'P 1'
#
loop_
_entity.id
_entity.type
_entity.pdbx_description
1 polymer ?
#
loop_
_entity_poly.entity_id
_entity_poly.type
_entity_poly.pdbx_seq_one_letter_code
_entity_poly.pdbx_strand_id
1 'polypeptide(L)'
;MIITDKESVSLHWLFPGKHLVDGLRPLNDDKECSNMLECITDDGVVDVYAEVVHENSEEEDESDSEYQLGKEEESGQKEMIP
;
A
#
# COMPACT_ATOMS: atom_id res chain seq x y z
N MET A 1 11.36 2.86 0.72
CA MET A 1 10.93 1.81 -0.22
C MET A 1 12.18 1.33 -0.94
N ILE A 2 12.51 0.05 -0.81
CA ILE A 2 13.51 -0.65 -1.63
C ILE A 2 12.69 -1.62 -2.47
N ILE A 3 13.00 -1.75 -3.75
CA ILE A 3 12.38 -2.72 -4.65
C ILE A 3 13.46 -3.75 -5.01
N THR A 4 13.18 -5.04 -4.86
CA THR A 4 14.14 -6.12 -5.19
C THR A 4 13.99 -6.61 -6.63
N ASP A 5 14.91 -7.47 -7.08
CA ASP A 5 14.86 -8.11 -8.41
C ASP A 5 13.73 -9.14 -8.58
N LYS A 6 13.04 -9.50 -7.48
CA LYS A 6 11.87 -10.41 -7.45
C LYS A 6 10.53 -9.67 -7.32
N GLU A 7 10.57 -8.35 -7.39
CA GLU A 7 9.40 -7.48 -7.21
C GLU A 7 9.10 -6.72 -8.50
N SER A 8 7.85 -6.80 -8.94
CA SER A 8 7.32 -5.90 -9.96
C SER A 8 6.49 -4.80 -9.31
N VAL A 9 6.31 -3.67 -9.98
CA VAL A 9 5.51 -2.55 -9.49
C VAL A 9 4.37 -2.28 -10.46
N SER A 10 3.14 -2.33 -9.96
CA SER A 10 1.94 -1.88 -10.67
C SER A 10 1.63 -0.44 -10.27
N LEU A 11 1.40 0.43 -11.26
CA LEU A 11 1.02 1.82 -11.03
C LEU A 11 -0.50 1.98 -11.19
N HIS A 12 -1.10 2.77 -10.31
CA HIS A 12 -2.53 3.05 -10.33
C HIS A 12 -2.79 4.55 -10.12
N TRP A 13 -3.74 5.13 -10.85
CA TRP A 13 -4.18 6.51 -10.68
C TRP A 13 -5.58 6.58 -10.09
N LEU A 14 -5.84 7.56 -9.23
CA LEU A 14 -7.17 7.83 -8.70
C LEU A 14 -7.89 8.85 -9.60
N PHE A 15 -9.02 8.45 -10.17
CA PHE A 15 -9.83 9.34 -11.00
C PHE A 15 -10.27 10.60 -10.21
N PRO A 16 -10.10 11.83 -10.73
CA PRO A 16 -10.45 13.06 -10.03
C PRO A 16 -11.87 13.08 -9.44
N GLY A 17 -11.97 13.42 -8.16
CA GLY A 17 -13.25 13.48 -7.43
C GLY A 17 -13.85 12.11 -7.03
N LYS A 18 -13.07 11.02 -7.10
CA LYS A 18 -13.48 9.68 -6.64
C LYS A 18 -12.75 9.23 -5.38
N HIS A 19 -13.16 8.09 -4.83
CA HIS A 19 -12.49 7.42 -3.72
C HIS A 19 -11.69 6.21 -4.22
N LEU A 20 -10.74 5.73 -3.41
CA LEU A 20 -9.93 4.54 -3.73
C LEU A 20 -10.77 3.28 -4.05
N VAL A 21 -11.98 3.19 -3.50
CA VAL A 21 -12.89 2.05 -3.70
C VAL A 21 -13.66 2.06 -5.02
N ASP A 22 -13.74 3.20 -5.72
CA ASP A 22 -14.57 3.35 -6.93
C ASP A 22 -13.91 4.15 -8.07
N GLY A 23 -12.72 4.72 -7.85
CA GLY A 23 -11.99 5.54 -8.81
C GLY A 23 -10.56 5.11 -9.12
N LEU A 24 -10.01 4.11 -8.42
CA LEU A 24 -8.65 3.62 -8.68
C LEU A 24 -8.59 2.85 -10.01
N ARG A 25 -7.63 3.19 -10.87
CA ARG A 25 -7.48 2.66 -12.24
C ARG A 25 -6.03 2.28 -12.50
N PRO A 26 -5.75 1.22 -13.29
CA PRO A 26 -4.38 0.89 -13.68
C PRO A 26 -3.76 1.98 -14.56
N LEU A 27 -2.43 2.12 -14.49
CA LEU A 27 -1.62 3.07 -15.24
C LEU A 27 -0.49 2.31 -15.96
N ASN A 28 -0.88 1.31 -16.75
CA ASN A 28 0.02 0.26 -17.25
C ASN A 28 0.57 0.54 -18.66
N ASP A 29 0.04 1.55 -19.38
CA ASP A 29 0.48 1.93 -20.72
C ASP A 29 0.28 3.43 -21.01
N ASP A 30 0.90 3.92 -22.09
CA ASP A 30 0.86 5.32 -22.53
C ASP A 30 -0.55 5.82 -22.87
N LYS A 31 -1.48 4.92 -23.21
CA LYS A 31 -2.88 5.28 -23.52
C LYS A 31 -3.66 5.52 -22.23
N GLU A 32 -3.47 4.73 -21.18
CA GLU A 32 -4.05 5.03 -19.87
C GLU A 32 -3.43 6.29 -19.25
N CYS A 33 -2.13 6.53 -19.45
CA CYS A 33 -1.49 7.82 -19.13
C CYS A 33 -2.13 9.00 -19.90
N SER A 34 -2.47 8.80 -21.18
CA SER A 34 -3.16 9.82 -21.99
C SER A 34 -4.59 10.05 -21.49
N ASN A 35 -5.33 9.00 -21.15
CA ASN A 35 -6.70 9.13 -20.64
C ASN A 35 -6.73 9.76 -19.23
N MET A 36 -5.73 9.47 -18.39
CA MET A 36 -5.50 10.18 -17.13
C MET A 36 -5.34 11.69 -17.36
N LEU A 37 -4.48 12.08 -18.31
CA LEU A 37 -4.25 13.49 -18.65
C LEU A 37 -5.52 14.18 -19.20
N GLU A 38 -6.31 13.52 -20.05
CA GLU A 38 -7.59 14.03 -20.56
C GLU A 38 -8.64 14.25 -19.45
N CYS A 39 -8.50 13.58 -18.31
CA CYS A 39 -9.42 13.69 -17.17
C CYS A 39 -8.99 14.76 -16.14
N ILE A 40 -7.82 15.37 -16.29
CA ILE A 40 -7.33 16.46 -15.42
C ILE A 40 -7.70 17.80 -16.05
N THR A 41 -8.47 18.62 -15.33
CA THR A 41 -8.85 19.98 -15.73
C THR A 41 -8.27 21.02 -14.77
N ASP A 42 -8.25 22.29 -15.19
CA ASP A 42 -8.09 23.48 -14.32
C ASP A 42 -6.84 23.45 -13.41
N ASP A 43 -5.67 23.13 -14.00
CA ASP A 43 -4.37 22.96 -13.30
C ASP A 43 -4.40 21.93 -12.14
N GLY A 44 -5.34 20.98 -12.20
CA GLY A 44 -5.49 19.91 -11.23
C GLY A 44 -4.30 18.94 -11.16
N VAL A 45 -4.22 18.23 -10.05
CA VAL A 45 -3.28 17.12 -9.83
C VAL A 45 -4.04 15.81 -9.61
N VAL A 46 -3.34 14.69 -9.83
CA VAL A 46 -3.90 13.34 -9.69
C VAL A 46 -3.03 12.52 -8.75
N ASP A 47 -3.65 11.77 -7.84
CA ASP A 47 -2.93 10.87 -6.95
C ASP A 47 -2.55 9.58 -7.71
N VAL A 48 -1.25 9.23 -7.66
CA VAL A 48 -0.70 8.00 -8.25
C VAL A 48 -0.12 7.13 -7.14
N TYR A 49 -0.51 5.86 -7.14
CA TYR A 49 -0.16 4.85 -6.16
C TYR A 49 0.71 3.78 -6.82
N ALA A 50 1.69 3.26 -6.07
CA ALA A 50 2.53 2.16 -6.47
C ALA A 50 2.23 0.94 -5.58
N GLU A 51 1.88 -0.18 -6.20
CA GLU A 51 1.69 -1.48 -5.58
C GLU A 51 2.90 -2.37 -5.87
N VAL A 52 3.48 -2.98 -4.85
CA VAL A 52 4.57 -3.96 -5.01
C VAL A 52 3.96 -5.35 -5.12
N VAL A 53 4.17 -5.98 -6.27
CA VAL A 53 3.74 -7.35 -6.55
C VAL A 53 4.98 -8.25 -6.46
N HIS A 54 5.06 -9.01 -5.37
CA HIS A 54 6.07 -10.05 -5.21
C HIS A 54 5.73 -11.22 -6.14
N GLU A 55 6.68 -11.61 -6.99
CA GLU A 55 6.53 -12.85 -7.77
C GLU A 55 6.79 -14.05 -6.86
N ASN A 56 5.72 -14.55 -6.23
CA ASN A 56 5.78 -15.76 -5.42
C ASN A 56 5.91 -16.99 -6.34
N SER A 57 7.14 -17.25 -6.81
CA SER A 57 7.54 -18.56 -7.31
C SER A 57 7.10 -19.64 -6.33
N GLU A 58 6.37 -20.66 -6.82
CA GLU A 58 5.85 -21.75 -5.99
C GLU A 58 6.96 -22.72 -5.58
N GLU A 59 7.83 -22.28 -4.67
CA GLU A 59 8.65 -23.15 -3.82
C GLU A 59 8.04 -23.12 -2.40
N GLU A 60 7.92 -24.30 -1.78
CA GLU A 60 7.13 -24.52 -0.56
C GLU A 60 7.84 -24.02 0.71
N ASP A 61 7.70 -22.74 1.06
CA ASP A 61 8.16 -22.21 2.37
C ASP A 61 7.07 -22.30 3.46
N GLU A 62 7.44 -22.81 4.64
CA GLU A 62 6.52 -23.03 5.76
C GLU A 62 6.07 -21.71 6.43
N SER A 63 4.78 -21.62 6.75
CA SER A 63 4.14 -20.42 7.30
C SER A 63 4.57 -20.10 8.74
N ASP A 64 5.65 -19.32 8.90
CA ASP A 64 6.02 -18.71 10.19
C ASP A 64 5.39 -17.32 10.33
N SER A 65 4.20 -17.27 10.94
CA SER A 65 3.43 -16.06 11.16
C SER A 65 3.63 -15.52 12.58
N GLU A 66 4.78 -14.89 12.85
CA GLU A 66 5.04 -14.28 14.16
C GLU A 66 4.26 -12.95 14.35
N TYR A 67 2.98 -13.07 14.68
CA TYR A 67 2.12 -11.96 15.08
C TYR A 67 2.58 -11.37 16.43
N GLN A 68 3.40 -10.31 16.34
CA GLN A 68 3.82 -9.47 17.47
C GLN A 68 2.65 -8.62 18.01
N LEU A 69 1.69 -9.30 18.68
CA LEU A 69 0.59 -8.68 19.40
C LEU A 69 1.12 -8.00 20.67
N GLY A 70 1.11 -6.67 20.68
CA GLY A 70 1.62 -5.86 21.78
C GLY A 70 1.00 -6.19 23.15
N LYS A 71 1.84 -6.14 24.18
CA LYS A 71 1.47 -6.31 25.59
C LYS A 71 1.64 -4.99 26.33
N GLU A 72 0.52 -4.34 26.63
CA GLU A 72 0.47 -3.27 27.62
C GLU A 72 0.53 -3.89 29.03
N GLU A 73 1.55 -3.56 29.80
CA GLU A 73 1.73 -4.05 31.18
C GLU A 73 1.55 -2.89 32.18
N GLU A 74 0.30 -2.45 32.36
CA GLU A 74 -0.05 -1.63 33.53
C GLU A 74 -0.27 -2.54 34.74
N SER A 75 0.62 -2.43 35.74
CA SER A 75 0.40 -3.03 37.05
C SER A 75 1.06 -2.21 38.15
N GLY A 76 0.25 -1.42 38.85
CA GLY A 76 0.65 -0.69 40.04
C GLY A 76 -0.14 -1.12 41.27
N GLN A 77 0.55 -1.41 42.37
CA GLN A 77 -0.01 -1.24 43.73
C GLN A 77 1.08 -1.25 44.82
N LYS A 78 0.92 -0.29 45.75
CA LYS A 78 1.27 -0.22 47.19
C LYS A 78 1.56 -1.57 47.90
N GLU A 79 2.30 -1.70 49.01
CA GLU A 79 2.48 -0.93 50.27
C GLU A 79 3.75 -1.55 50.99
N MET A 80 4.45 -1.03 52.01
CA MET A 80 4.43 0.20 52.85
C MET A 80 5.84 0.38 53.52
N ILE A 81 6.03 1.37 54.43
CA ILE A 81 7.29 1.70 55.14
C ILE A 81 7.41 0.97 56.50
N PRO A 82 8.64 0.59 56.92
CA PRO A 82 9.08 0.57 58.32
C PRO A 82 10.13 1.68 58.64
#